data_AF-A0AAN0YHN7-F1
#
_entry.id   AF-A0AAN0YHN7-F1
#
_cell.length_a   1.000
_cell.length_b   1.000
_cell.length_c   1.000
_cell.angle_alpha   90.00
_cell.angle_beta   90.00
_cell.angle_gamma   90.00
#
_symmetry.space_group_name_H-M   'P 1'
#
loop_
_entity.id
_entity.type
_entity.pdbx_description
1 polymer ?
#
loop_
_entity_poly.entity_id
_entity_poly.type
_entity_poly.pdbx_seq_one_letter_code
_entity_poly.pdbx_strand_id
1 'polypeptide(L)'
;MVALGLFDQISEESMPINNAPQLERLLSLVKEGQLTQEEFGVLQAHFDLKITPTPQGTTNQATAAPESPSTEEKTADSFWKKPIFGNKSLVEKVTNYFAKPAVPPYSLDRYGQLWKQLETKAITLQGLENRKFGNQEFLDFFRIRILIDLNMGTFKNLKNTIDLFEVMLFSLESFVLINETEFLYRSPTQLKVYEAIADILDNHTDSTEIVLEMKARVTPFLKEFKTDEGLRVTKNYILAIKEVSRYKSGVKLLNILRNLKSRYSLLLSTFKLAQEVLTQPIGTDLEVLEQRVSEIEETVYTLCSAMGMPRNQNNLLGHVKVFHFLALNYRNKNAGAEFKALLGDLRKWEQIAGELQTIKDTYPPNDYDVPDIFKQDFPGLPLYQKYQRFLNIRKA
;
A
#
# COMPACT_ATOMS: atom_id res chain seq x y z
N MET A 1 -48.88 -21.03 -19.09
CA MET A 1 -48.88 -22.14 -20.06
C MET A 1 -47.45 -22.30 -20.54
N VAL A 2 -46.82 -23.44 -20.20
CA VAL A 2 -45.69 -24.15 -20.87
C VAL A 2 -44.61 -23.27 -21.56
N ALA A 3 -43.39 -23.09 -21.04
CA ALA A 3 -42.25 -24.01 -20.77
C ALA A 3 -41.24 -24.17 -21.94
N LEU A 4 -39.97 -24.35 -21.53
CA LEU A 4 -38.80 -24.94 -22.22
C LEU A 4 -38.04 -24.01 -23.20
N GLY A 5 -36.71 -23.87 -23.16
CA GLY A 5 -35.66 -24.54 -22.38
C GLY A 5 -34.27 -24.15 -22.94
N LEU A 6 -33.20 -24.68 -22.30
CA LEU A 6 -31.77 -24.61 -22.66
C LEU A 6 -31.08 -23.29 -22.23
N PHE A 7 -30.18 -23.25 -21.25
CA PHE A 7 -29.00 -24.10 -21.08
C PHE A 7 -28.69 -24.39 -19.61
N ASP A 8 -28.72 -25.68 -19.28
CA ASP A 8 -27.85 -26.29 -18.29
C ASP A 8 -26.69 -26.95 -19.05
N GLN A 9 -25.49 -26.93 -18.45
CA GLN A 9 -24.26 -27.67 -18.80
C GLN A 9 -23.52 -27.32 -20.11
N ILE A 10 -22.43 -26.54 -20.01
CA ILE A 10 -21.09 -26.94 -20.53
C ILE A 10 -20.01 -26.45 -19.55
N SER A 11 -19.14 -27.38 -19.20
CA SER A 11 -18.14 -27.42 -18.14
C SER A 11 -17.03 -26.38 -18.23
N GLU A 12 -16.55 -25.98 -17.04
CA GLU A 12 -15.23 -25.40 -16.82
C GLU A 12 -14.14 -26.30 -17.39
N GLU A 13 -13.37 -25.80 -18.35
CA GLU A 13 -12.03 -26.29 -18.62
C GLU A 13 -11.11 -25.09 -18.84
N SER A 14 -10.89 -24.33 -17.75
CA SER A 14 -9.80 -23.36 -17.69
C SER A 14 -8.49 -24.10 -17.49
N MET A 15 -7.53 -23.93 -18.41
CA MET A 15 -6.18 -24.45 -18.26
C MET A 15 -5.59 -24.04 -16.89
N PRO A 16 -4.92 -24.97 -16.16
CA PRO A 16 -4.43 -24.70 -14.82
C PRO A 16 -3.22 -23.77 -14.89
N ILE A 17 -3.34 -22.59 -14.28
CA ILE A 17 -2.18 -21.78 -13.93
C ILE A 17 -1.38 -22.59 -12.90
N ASN A 18 -0.14 -22.95 -13.24
CA ASN A 18 0.72 -23.72 -12.35
C ASN A 18 1.21 -22.83 -11.18
N ASN A 19 0.41 -22.80 -10.12
CA ASN A 19 0.68 -22.06 -8.88
C ASN A 19 1.57 -22.84 -7.89
N ALA A 20 2.16 -23.97 -8.31
CA ALA A 20 2.99 -24.84 -7.45
C ALA A 20 4.13 -24.10 -6.71
N PRO A 21 4.87 -23.14 -7.31
CA PRO A 21 5.93 -22.43 -6.60
C PRO A 21 5.42 -21.54 -5.46
N GLN A 22 4.20 -21.03 -5.59
CA GLN A 22 3.58 -20.13 -4.61
C GLN A 22 2.98 -20.91 -3.45
N LEU A 23 2.39 -22.08 -3.75
CA LEU A 23 1.89 -23.01 -2.74
C LEU A 23 3.04 -23.63 -1.93
N GLU A 24 4.14 -24.05 -2.58
CA GLU A 24 5.33 -24.58 -1.88
C GLU A 24 5.96 -23.54 -0.94
N ARG A 25 5.99 -22.27 -1.37
CA ARG A 25 6.49 -21.16 -0.55
C ARG A 25 5.57 -20.84 0.63
N LEU A 26 4.25 -20.94 0.47
CA LEU A 26 3.32 -20.77 1.59
C LEU A 26 3.39 -21.95 2.57
N LEU A 27 3.55 -23.17 2.06
CA LEU A 27 3.75 -24.37 2.88
C LEU A 27 5.10 -24.36 3.62
N SER A 28 6.16 -23.77 3.04
CA SER A 28 7.43 -23.60 3.74
C SER A 28 7.31 -22.61 4.90
N LEU A 29 6.55 -21.52 4.73
CA LEU A 29 6.31 -20.54 5.79
C LEU A 29 5.47 -21.11 6.95
N VAL A 30 4.57 -22.05 6.67
CA VAL A 30 3.85 -22.80 7.72
C VAL A 30 4.79 -23.76 8.46
N LYS A 31 5.68 -24.46 7.73
CA LYS A 31 6.70 -25.34 8.33
C LYS A 31 7.74 -24.59 9.17
N GLU A 32 8.04 -23.35 8.79
CA GLU A 32 8.95 -22.44 9.49
C GLU A 32 8.27 -21.69 10.66
N GLY A 33 6.98 -21.94 10.92
CA GLY A 33 6.21 -21.31 12.02
C GLY A 33 5.93 -19.83 11.80
N GLN A 34 6.19 -19.30 10.61
CA GLN A 34 5.95 -17.89 10.23
C GLN A 34 4.50 -17.64 9.80
N LEU A 35 3.73 -18.72 9.60
CA LEU A 35 2.32 -18.70 9.26
C LEU A 35 1.59 -19.81 10.01
N THR A 36 0.48 -19.47 10.65
CA THR A 36 -0.42 -20.47 11.25
C THR A 36 -1.23 -21.20 10.17
N GLN A 37 -1.73 -22.40 10.46
CA GLN A 37 -2.57 -23.16 9.53
C GLN A 37 -3.88 -22.45 9.17
N GLU A 38 -4.44 -21.66 10.09
CA GLU A 38 -5.60 -20.81 9.82
C GLU A 38 -5.26 -19.67 8.86
N GLU A 39 -4.11 -19.00 9.05
CA GLU A 39 -3.62 -17.97 8.13
C GLU A 39 -3.31 -18.56 6.75
N PHE A 40 -2.78 -19.77 6.69
CA PHE A 40 -2.57 -20.50 5.44
C PHE A 40 -3.89 -20.78 4.72
N GLY A 41 -4.92 -21.26 5.42
CA GLY A 41 -6.24 -21.53 4.83
C GLY A 41 -6.92 -20.27 4.28
N VAL A 42 -6.80 -19.14 4.98
CA VAL A 42 -7.33 -17.85 4.53
C VAL A 42 -6.57 -17.35 3.29
N LEU A 43 -5.24 -17.47 3.26
CA LEU A 43 -4.45 -17.06 2.09
C LEU A 43 -4.67 -17.99 0.90
N GLN A 44 -4.78 -19.30 1.12
CA GLN A 44 -5.07 -20.27 0.07
C GLN A 44 -6.40 -19.99 -0.62
N ALA A 45 -7.44 -19.69 0.16
CA ALA A 45 -8.76 -19.32 -0.35
C ALA A 45 -8.77 -17.93 -1.02
N HIS A 46 -8.00 -16.96 -0.48
CA HIS A 46 -7.92 -15.61 -1.02
C HIS A 46 -7.17 -15.53 -2.37
N PHE A 47 -6.25 -16.47 -2.64
CA PHE A 47 -5.45 -16.53 -3.85
C PHE A 47 -5.89 -17.63 -4.85
N ASP A 48 -7.01 -18.31 -4.58
CA ASP A 48 -7.58 -19.39 -5.42
C ASP A 48 -6.56 -20.49 -5.81
N LEU A 49 -5.74 -20.90 -4.84
CA LEU A 49 -4.63 -21.84 -5.06
C LEU A 49 -5.11 -23.30 -4.99
N LYS A 50 -5.39 -23.90 -6.16
CA LYS A 50 -5.77 -25.32 -6.28
C LYS A 50 -4.55 -26.25 -6.09
N ILE A 51 -4.72 -27.32 -5.32
CA ILE A 51 -3.72 -28.39 -5.16
C ILE A 51 -3.85 -29.32 -6.37
N THR A 52 -2.92 -29.25 -7.32
CA THR A 52 -2.87 -30.21 -8.43
C THR A 52 -2.07 -31.45 -7.98
N PRO A 53 -2.61 -32.67 -8.08
CA PRO A 53 -1.85 -33.89 -7.77
C PRO A 53 -0.89 -34.20 -8.93
N THR A 54 0.37 -34.45 -8.59
CA THR A 54 1.45 -34.81 -9.53
C THR A 54 1.25 -36.20 -10.13
N PRO A 55 1.31 -36.41 -11.45
CA PRO A 55 1.46 -37.74 -12.04
C PRO A 55 2.93 -38.10 -12.24
N GLN A 56 3.28 -39.33 -11.83
CA GLN A 56 4.55 -40.00 -12.07
C GLN A 56 4.68 -40.46 -13.54
N GLY A 57 5.90 -40.31 -14.08
CA GLY A 57 6.62 -41.15 -15.05
C GLY A 57 5.92 -41.79 -16.27
N THR A 58 6.51 -41.66 -17.46
CA THR A 58 7.16 -42.79 -18.17
C THR A 58 7.87 -42.36 -19.48
N THR A 59 9.00 -43.02 -19.70
CA THR A 59 9.92 -43.05 -20.85
C THR A 59 9.27 -43.61 -22.12
N ASN A 60 9.74 -43.20 -23.32
CA ASN A 60 10.20 -44.13 -24.37
C ASN A 60 10.85 -43.48 -25.60
N GLN A 61 11.85 -44.22 -26.12
CA GLN A 61 12.75 -44.00 -27.27
C GLN A 61 12.08 -44.24 -28.64
N ALA A 62 12.69 -43.71 -29.72
CA ALA A 62 13.15 -44.43 -30.93
C ALA A 62 13.27 -43.49 -32.17
N THR A 63 14.48 -43.12 -32.61
CA THR A 63 15.25 -43.63 -33.79
C THR A 63 14.72 -43.38 -35.21
N ALA A 64 15.54 -42.67 -36.02
CA ALA A 64 16.17 -43.12 -37.28
C ALA A 64 16.02 -42.17 -38.51
N ALA A 65 17.17 -41.77 -39.06
CA ALA A 65 17.42 -41.31 -40.43
C ALA A 65 17.60 -42.56 -41.37
N PRO A 66 17.93 -42.51 -42.69
CA PRO A 66 18.57 -41.41 -43.43
C PRO A 66 18.27 -41.27 -44.96
N GLU A 67 19.01 -40.33 -45.56
CA GLU A 67 19.65 -40.36 -46.91
C GLU A 67 18.90 -39.93 -48.21
N SER A 68 19.53 -38.94 -48.86
CA SER A 68 19.45 -38.44 -50.25
C SER A 68 20.02 -39.48 -51.26
N PRO A 69 20.11 -39.31 -52.62
CA PRO A 69 20.56 -38.08 -53.32
C PRO A 69 20.07 -37.79 -54.77
N SER A 70 20.63 -36.70 -55.32
CA SER A 70 21.05 -36.47 -56.72
C SER A 70 20.01 -36.18 -57.81
N THR A 71 20.21 -35.36 -58.85
CA THR A 71 21.14 -34.30 -59.30
C THR A 71 20.51 -33.73 -60.60
N GLU A 72 20.70 -32.44 -60.93
CA GLU A 72 20.80 -31.77 -62.27
C GLU A 72 20.00 -32.30 -63.50
N GLU A 73 19.59 -31.58 -64.54
CA GLU A 73 19.71 -30.20 -65.01
C GLU A 73 18.74 -30.05 -66.20
N LYS A 74 18.54 -28.80 -66.62
CA LYS A 74 17.68 -28.31 -67.70
C LYS A 74 18.13 -28.74 -69.11
N THR A 75 17.16 -28.95 -70.01
CA THR A 75 17.16 -28.51 -71.42
C THR A 75 15.69 -28.48 -71.87
N ALA A 76 15.11 -27.35 -72.29
CA ALA A 76 15.23 -26.61 -73.56
C ALA A 76 13.88 -26.67 -74.30
N ASP A 77 13.21 -25.51 -74.30
CA ASP A 77 12.10 -24.98 -75.10
C ASP A 77 11.33 -25.85 -76.11
N SER A 78 9.99 -25.69 -76.07
CA SER A 78 9.24 -25.45 -77.31
C SER A 78 7.93 -24.68 -77.09
N PHE A 79 7.82 -23.61 -77.87
CA PHE A 79 7.01 -22.42 -77.71
C PHE A 79 5.53 -22.51 -78.15
N TRP A 80 4.94 -23.70 -78.23
CA TRP A 80 3.58 -23.89 -78.80
C TRP A 80 2.51 -24.43 -77.85
N LYS A 81 2.71 -24.41 -76.53
CA LYS A 81 1.64 -24.76 -75.57
C LYS A 81 1.26 -23.58 -74.67
N LYS A 82 0.57 -22.61 -75.27
CA LYS A 82 -0.31 -21.68 -74.54
C LYS A 82 -1.76 -21.93 -74.95
N PRO A 83 -2.57 -22.56 -74.09
CA PRO A 83 -3.98 -22.22 -73.89
C PRO A 83 -4.04 -21.28 -72.66
N ILE A 84 -4.24 -19.97 -72.81
CA ILE A 84 -5.53 -19.27 -72.85
C ILE A 84 -6.47 -19.74 -71.72
N PHE A 85 -6.77 -18.80 -70.80
CA PHE A 85 -7.41 -18.92 -69.47
C PHE A 85 -6.47 -19.23 -68.31
N GLY A 86 -6.31 -18.22 -67.44
CA GLY A 86 -5.31 -18.15 -66.39
C GLY A 86 -5.50 -19.19 -65.30
N ASN A 87 -4.59 -20.17 -65.28
CA ASN A 87 -4.26 -20.94 -64.09
C ASN A 87 -3.57 -20.01 -63.08
N LYS A 88 -4.35 -19.24 -62.32
CA LYS A 88 -3.94 -18.97 -60.92
C LYS A 88 -3.93 -20.33 -60.25
N SER A 89 -2.71 -20.83 -60.12
CA SER A 89 -2.36 -22.18 -59.77
C SER A 89 -3.16 -22.65 -58.55
N LEU A 90 -3.70 -23.87 -58.60
CA LEU A 90 -4.25 -24.53 -57.42
C LEU A 90 -3.21 -24.57 -56.28
N VAL A 91 -1.91 -24.49 -56.60
CA VAL A 91 -0.82 -24.35 -55.62
C VAL A 91 -0.85 -22.99 -54.92
N GLU A 92 -1.15 -21.88 -55.61
CA GLU A 92 -1.37 -20.56 -54.98
C GLU A 92 -2.63 -20.53 -54.10
N LYS A 93 -3.67 -21.30 -54.48
CA LYS A 93 -4.87 -21.47 -53.65
C LYS A 93 -4.61 -22.34 -52.42
N VAL A 94 -3.69 -23.30 -52.48
CA VAL A 94 -3.35 -24.18 -51.36
C VAL A 94 -2.30 -23.53 -50.44
N THR A 95 -1.36 -22.74 -50.95
CA THR A 95 -0.42 -21.97 -50.10
C THR A 95 -1.12 -20.81 -49.38
N ASN A 96 -2.13 -20.19 -49.99
CA ASN A 96 -2.96 -19.19 -49.32
C ASN A 96 -3.90 -19.77 -48.24
N TYR A 97 -4.08 -21.09 -48.18
CA TYR A 97 -4.84 -21.75 -47.11
C TYR A 97 -4.02 -21.90 -45.81
N PHE A 98 -2.69 -21.89 -45.91
CA PHE A 98 -1.76 -21.94 -44.77
C PHE A 98 -1.09 -20.60 -44.47
N ALA A 99 -1.32 -19.58 -45.31
CA ALA A 99 -0.88 -18.23 -45.05
C ALA A 99 -1.77 -17.63 -43.95
N LYS A 100 -1.17 -17.39 -42.77
CA LYS A 100 -1.89 -16.78 -41.66
C LYS A 100 -2.38 -15.40 -42.09
N PRO A 101 -3.66 -15.04 -41.83
CA PRO A 101 -4.14 -13.69 -42.09
C PRO A 101 -3.25 -12.65 -41.39
N ALA A 102 -2.98 -11.55 -42.10
CA ALA A 102 -2.30 -10.40 -41.51
C ALA A 102 -3.25 -9.67 -40.54
N VAL A 103 -2.69 -9.11 -39.47
CA VAL A 103 -3.46 -8.29 -38.53
C VAL A 103 -4.02 -7.05 -39.25
N PRO A 104 -5.30 -6.68 -39.03
CA PRO A 104 -5.89 -5.51 -39.65
C PRO A 104 -5.10 -4.21 -39.39
N PRO A 105 -4.90 -3.33 -40.39
CA PRO A 105 -4.10 -2.11 -40.24
C PRO A 105 -4.57 -1.20 -39.08
N TYR A 106 -5.88 -1.08 -38.89
CA TYR A 106 -6.45 -0.32 -37.77
C TYR A 106 -6.02 -0.86 -36.39
N SER A 107 -5.93 -2.18 -36.24
CA SER A 107 -5.48 -2.81 -35.00
C SER A 107 -3.99 -2.64 -34.79
N LEU A 108 -3.19 -2.66 -35.86
CA LEU A 108 -1.75 -2.35 -35.82
C LEU A 108 -1.49 -0.89 -35.45
N ASP A 109 -2.25 0.05 -36.02
CA ASP A 109 -2.13 1.48 -35.70
C ASP A 109 -2.51 1.76 -34.25
N ARG A 110 -3.61 1.15 -33.78
CA ARG A 110 -4.02 1.25 -32.38
C ARG A 110 -2.97 0.65 -31.44
N TYR A 111 -2.43 -0.53 -31.78
CA TYR A 111 -1.35 -1.15 -31.03
C TYR A 111 -0.12 -0.24 -30.96
N GLY A 112 0.31 0.34 -32.09
CA GLY A 112 1.45 1.26 -32.13
C GLY A 112 1.25 2.54 -31.31
N GLN A 113 0.03 3.09 -31.29
CA GLN A 113 -0.31 4.23 -30.44
C GLN A 113 -0.24 3.87 -28.95
N LEU A 114 -0.86 2.74 -28.56
CA LEU A 114 -0.84 2.27 -27.18
C LEU A 114 0.57 1.92 -26.71
N TRP A 115 1.38 1.31 -27.58
CA TRP A 115 2.77 0.99 -27.30
C TRP A 115 3.60 2.24 -27.01
N LYS A 116 3.51 3.28 -27.84
CA LYS A 116 4.18 4.57 -27.59
C LYS A 116 3.72 5.24 -26.29
N GLN A 117 2.43 5.16 -25.97
CA GLN A 117 1.91 5.64 -24.69
C GLN A 117 2.50 4.87 -23.52
N LEU A 118 2.61 3.54 -23.65
CA LEU A 118 3.19 2.67 -22.65
C LEU A 118 4.70 2.92 -22.45
N GLU A 119 5.47 3.15 -23.52
CA GLU A 119 6.88 3.55 -23.46
C GLU A 119 7.08 4.88 -22.74
N THR A 120 6.29 5.89 -23.12
CA THR A 120 6.30 7.21 -22.46
C THR A 120 5.98 7.08 -20.97
N LYS A 121 5.02 6.21 -20.64
CA LYS A 121 4.62 5.92 -19.27
C LYS A 121 5.75 5.21 -18.50
N ALA A 122 6.40 4.23 -19.10
CA ALA A 122 7.51 3.50 -18.51
C ALA A 122 8.68 4.43 -18.16
N ILE A 123 9.06 5.34 -19.06
CA ILE A 123 10.11 6.36 -18.83
C ILE A 123 9.72 7.26 -17.65
N THR A 124 8.47 7.73 -17.62
CA THR A 124 7.97 8.58 -16.53
C THR A 124 8.02 7.86 -15.18
N LEU A 125 7.57 6.61 -15.14
CA LEU A 125 7.56 5.77 -13.94
C LEU A 125 8.99 5.47 -13.45
N GLN A 126 9.91 5.17 -14.36
CA GLN A 126 11.32 4.92 -14.03
C GLN A 126 12.00 6.19 -13.50
N GLY A 127 11.65 7.36 -14.04
CA GLY A 127 12.10 8.66 -13.52
C GLY A 127 11.58 8.95 -12.11
N LEU A 128 10.36 8.54 -11.78
CA LEU A 128 9.79 8.69 -10.43
C LEU A 128 10.40 7.70 -9.44
N GLU A 129 10.63 6.46 -9.84
CA GLU A 129 11.18 5.41 -8.97
C GLU A 129 12.62 5.69 -8.55
N ASN A 130 13.51 5.96 -9.52
CA ASN A 130 14.93 6.24 -9.30
C ASN A 130 15.19 7.43 -8.38
N ARG A 131 14.24 8.37 -8.29
CA ARG A 131 14.39 9.58 -7.49
C ARG A 131 13.98 9.39 -6.03
N LYS A 132 13.08 8.44 -5.70
CA LYS A 132 12.32 8.52 -4.44
C LYS A 132 11.95 7.20 -3.75
N PHE A 133 11.74 6.10 -4.47
CA PHE A 133 11.04 4.92 -3.91
C PHE A 133 11.81 3.61 -4.01
N GLY A 134 13.11 3.68 -4.32
CA GLY A 134 14.01 2.54 -4.37
C GLY A 134 14.54 2.08 -3.01
N ASN A 135 14.46 2.91 -1.97
CA ASN A 135 14.99 2.58 -0.65
C ASN A 135 14.07 1.59 0.10
N GLN A 136 14.69 0.55 0.68
CA GLN A 136 14.02 -0.47 1.50
C GLN A 136 13.26 0.15 2.68
N GLU A 137 13.80 1.18 3.34
CA GLU A 137 13.13 1.89 4.44
C GLU A 137 11.74 2.42 4.03
N PHE A 138 11.66 3.02 2.84
CA PHE A 138 10.41 3.56 2.31
C PHE A 138 9.39 2.45 2.02
N LEU A 139 9.84 1.33 1.47
CA LEU A 139 8.97 0.18 1.20
C LEU A 139 8.42 -0.42 2.50
N ASP A 140 9.24 -0.49 3.55
CA ASP A 140 8.84 -0.98 4.86
C ASP A 140 7.86 -0.02 5.55
N PHE A 141 8.13 1.29 5.51
CA PHE A 141 7.18 2.32 5.92
C PHE A 141 5.81 2.13 5.28
N PHE A 142 5.79 2.03 3.94
CA PHE A 142 4.54 1.92 3.20
C PHE A 142 3.80 0.62 3.53
N ARG A 143 4.53 -0.51 3.64
CA ARG A 143 3.96 -1.79 4.05
C ARG A 143 3.33 -1.72 5.44
N ILE A 144 4.03 -1.16 6.41
CA ILE A 144 3.51 -1.01 7.78
C ILE A 144 2.29 -0.09 7.80
N ARG A 145 2.32 1.02 7.05
CA ARG A 145 1.18 1.94 6.92
C ARG A 145 -0.08 1.23 6.46
N ILE A 146 0.03 0.37 5.44
CA ILE A 146 -1.10 -0.45 4.96
C ILE A 146 -1.64 -1.36 6.07
N LEU A 147 -0.76 -2.06 6.80
CA LEU A 147 -1.18 -2.96 7.88
C LEU A 147 -1.93 -2.23 8.98
N ILE A 148 -1.51 -1.01 9.31
CA ILE A 148 -2.20 -0.13 10.27
C ILE A 148 -3.55 0.32 9.73
N ASP A 149 -3.60 0.81 8.48
CA ASP A 149 -4.82 1.33 7.87
C ASP A 149 -5.88 0.24 7.66
N LEU A 150 -5.47 -1.00 7.32
CA LEU A 150 -6.35 -2.16 7.21
C LEU A 150 -6.64 -2.85 8.55
N ASN A 151 -5.98 -2.44 9.62
CA ASN A 151 -6.11 -3.03 10.95
C ASN A 151 -5.79 -4.54 11.00
N MET A 152 -4.67 -4.96 10.40
CA MET A 152 -4.31 -6.37 10.21
C MET A 152 -2.90 -6.73 10.69
N GLY A 153 -2.65 -8.05 10.78
CA GLY A 153 -1.35 -8.62 11.10
C GLY A 153 -0.81 -8.17 12.46
N THR A 154 0.50 -7.93 12.52
CA THR A 154 1.23 -7.58 13.74
C THR A 154 0.91 -6.18 14.27
N PHE A 155 0.22 -5.34 13.50
CA PHE A 155 -0.21 -3.97 13.83
C PHE A 155 -1.71 -3.84 14.12
N LYS A 156 -2.44 -4.97 14.13
CA LYS A 156 -3.86 -4.99 14.45
C LYS A 156 -4.14 -4.30 15.79
N ASN A 157 -5.13 -3.42 15.77
CA ASN A 157 -5.63 -2.58 16.85
C ASN A 157 -4.63 -1.54 17.39
N LEU A 158 -3.58 -1.19 16.63
CA LEU A 158 -2.62 -0.15 17.02
C LEU A 158 -2.95 1.25 16.45
N LYS A 159 -3.83 1.34 15.45
CA LYS A 159 -4.10 2.59 14.73
C LYS A 159 -4.47 3.76 15.65
N ASN A 160 -5.41 3.55 16.58
CA ASN A 160 -5.83 4.62 17.49
C ASN A 160 -4.69 5.10 18.41
N THR A 161 -3.84 4.19 18.90
CA THR A 161 -2.67 4.55 19.71
C THR A 161 -1.69 5.37 18.87
N ILE A 162 -1.39 4.93 17.65
CA ILE A 162 -0.51 5.64 16.73
C ILE A 162 -1.05 7.04 16.41
N ASP A 163 -2.34 7.16 16.06
CA ASP A 163 -2.98 8.46 15.78
C ASP A 163 -2.89 9.42 16.99
N LEU A 164 -3.00 8.90 18.21
CA LEU A 164 -2.84 9.68 19.44
C LEU A 164 -1.39 10.14 19.63
N PHE A 165 -0.42 9.25 19.44
CA PHE A 165 1.01 9.60 19.49
C PHE A 165 1.41 10.62 18.41
N GLU A 166 0.88 10.51 17.19
CA GLU A 166 1.15 11.47 16.12
C GLU A 166 0.70 12.89 16.51
N VAL A 167 -0.53 13.03 17.01
CA VAL A 167 -1.03 14.34 17.48
C VAL A 167 -0.27 14.81 18.72
N MET A 168 0.06 13.88 19.62
CA MET A 168 0.89 14.18 20.79
C MET A 168 2.21 14.83 20.36
N LEU A 169 2.88 14.28 19.33
CA LEU A 169 4.15 14.80 18.80
C LEU A 169 3.99 16.14 18.08
N PHE A 170 2.95 16.30 17.24
CA PHE A 170 2.71 17.55 16.53
C PHE A 170 2.38 18.72 17.46
N SER A 171 1.78 18.45 18.62
CA SER A 171 1.36 19.47 19.58
C SER A 171 2.09 19.38 20.92
N LEU A 172 3.29 18.79 20.94
CA LEU A 172 4.14 18.58 22.12
C LEU A 172 4.24 19.83 23.00
N GLU A 173 4.71 20.94 22.42
CA GLU A 173 4.93 22.19 23.16
C GLU A 173 3.66 22.68 23.85
N SER A 174 2.51 22.50 23.19
CA SER A 174 1.21 22.88 23.76
C SER A 174 0.83 21.95 24.93
N PHE A 175 1.01 20.64 24.80
CA PHE A 175 0.76 19.70 25.89
C PHE A 175 1.65 19.96 27.11
N VAL A 176 2.93 20.25 26.90
CA VAL A 176 3.87 20.60 27.99
C VAL A 176 3.43 21.90 28.65
N LEU A 177 3.19 22.95 27.87
CA LEU A 177 2.76 24.26 28.37
C LEU A 177 1.47 24.18 29.19
N ILE A 178 0.48 23.39 28.74
CA ILE A 178 -0.77 23.14 29.48
C ILE A 178 -0.47 22.56 30.86
N ASN A 179 0.34 21.50 30.91
CA ASN A 179 0.64 20.81 32.16
C ASN A 179 1.49 21.65 33.11
N GLU A 180 2.51 22.34 32.60
CA GLU A 180 3.34 23.26 33.39
C GLU A 180 2.50 24.39 33.96
N THR A 181 1.59 24.97 33.15
CA THR A 181 0.77 26.09 33.60
C THR A 181 -0.20 25.70 34.71
N GLU A 182 -0.90 24.57 34.56
CA GLU A 182 -1.79 24.02 35.60
C GLU A 182 -1.03 23.59 36.87
N PHE A 183 0.24 23.22 36.72
CA PHE A 183 1.09 22.85 37.86
C PHE A 183 1.62 24.06 38.63
N LEU A 184 2.15 25.07 37.92
CA LEU A 184 2.86 26.20 38.51
C LEU A 184 1.93 27.34 38.92
N TYR A 185 0.82 27.56 38.19
CA TYR A 185 -0.01 28.76 38.36
C TYR A 185 -1.44 28.39 38.79
N ARG A 186 -1.79 28.69 40.05
CA ARG A 186 -3.06 28.27 40.69
C ARG A 186 -3.77 29.40 41.44
N SER A 187 -3.71 30.63 40.92
CA SER A 187 -4.53 31.70 41.48
C SER A 187 -6.03 31.39 41.36
N PRO A 188 -6.91 31.95 42.20
CA PRO A 188 -8.35 31.67 42.14
C PRO A 188 -8.96 31.90 40.75
N THR A 189 -8.55 32.95 40.03
CA THR A 189 -9.03 33.22 38.68
C THR A 189 -8.53 32.20 37.66
N GLN A 190 -7.30 31.71 37.81
CA GLN A 190 -6.76 30.64 36.96
C GLN A 190 -7.51 29.32 37.16
N LEU A 191 -7.83 28.96 38.40
CA LEU A 191 -8.58 27.75 38.70
C LEU A 191 -9.97 27.78 38.04
N LYS A 192 -10.68 28.92 38.10
CA LYS A 192 -11.96 29.10 37.38
C LYS A 192 -11.82 28.85 35.87
N VAL A 193 -10.73 29.35 35.27
CA VAL A 193 -10.45 29.14 33.84
C VAL A 193 -10.22 27.65 33.54
N TYR A 194 -9.42 26.97 34.37
CA TYR A 194 -9.14 25.55 34.19
C TYR A 194 -10.39 24.69 34.36
N GLU A 195 -11.21 24.96 35.38
CA GLU A 195 -12.48 24.27 35.63
C GLU A 195 -13.46 24.46 34.48
N ALA A 196 -13.60 25.70 33.97
CA ALA A 196 -14.46 25.97 32.83
C ALA A 196 -14.00 25.25 31.56
N ILE A 197 -12.68 25.21 31.29
CA ILE A 197 -12.12 24.48 30.15
C ILE A 197 -12.30 22.98 30.34
N ALA A 198 -12.08 22.45 31.54
CA ALA A 198 -12.27 21.04 31.83
C ALA A 198 -13.72 20.60 31.54
N ASP A 199 -14.70 21.37 32.01
CA ASP A 199 -16.11 21.11 31.75
C ASP A 199 -16.48 21.20 30.25
N ILE A 200 -15.90 22.15 29.51
CA ILE A 200 -16.10 22.22 28.05
C ILE A 200 -15.55 20.95 27.37
N LEU A 201 -14.34 20.51 27.74
CA LEU A 201 -13.70 19.33 27.15
C LEU A 201 -14.39 18.01 27.52
N ASP A 202 -15.14 17.98 28.62
CA ASP A 202 -15.93 16.81 29.04
C ASP A 202 -17.24 16.69 28.25
N ASN A 203 -17.81 17.83 27.83
CA ASN A 203 -19.11 17.89 27.16
C ASN A 203 -19.03 18.03 25.63
N HIS A 204 -17.88 18.44 25.09
CA HIS A 204 -17.70 18.68 23.65
C HIS A 204 -16.49 17.93 23.09
N THR A 205 -16.66 17.40 21.88
CA THR A 205 -15.56 16.74 21.13
C THR A 205 -15.25 17.42 19.79
N ASP A 206 -16.13 18.31 19.32
CA ASP A 206 -15.92 19.10 18.12
C ASP A 206 -15.06 20.34 18.41
N SER A 207 -14.07 20.58 17.56
CA SER A 207 -13.12 21.69 17.73
C SER A 207 -13.80 23.05 17.69
N THR A 208 -14.79 23.22 16.79
CA THR A 208 -15.48 24.49 16.57
C THR A 208 -16.36 24.83 17.77
N GLU A 209 -17.09 23.83 18.28
CA GLU A 209 -17.89 23.96 19.49
C GLU A 209 -17.02 24.33 20.70
N ILE A 210 -15.91 23.61 20.91
CA ILE A 210 -14.97 23.89 22.01
C ILE A 210 -14.48 25.34 21.95
N VAL A 211 -14.07 25.83 20.78
CA VAL A 211 -13.58 27.21 20.63
C VAL A 211 -14.68 28.24 20.91
N LEU A 212 -15.91 27.96 20.48
CA LEU A 212 -17.06 28.85 20.69
C LEU A 212 -17.43 28.92 22.17
N GLU A 213 -17.51 27.78 22.84
CA GLU A 213 -17.77 27.68 24.28
C GLU A 213 -16.66 28.32 25.11
N MET A 214 -15.39 28.11 24.76
CA MET A 214 -14.28 28.80 25.41
C MET A 214 -14.41 30.31 25.26
N LYS A 215 -14.81 30.81 24.09
CA LYS A 215 -15.02 32.25 23.88
C LYS A 215 -16.13 32.79 24.79
N ALA A 216 -17.24 32.06 24.94
CA ALA A 216 -18.37 32.47 25.77
C ALA A 216 -18.07 32.39 27.27
N ARG A 217 -17.48 31.28 27.73
CA ARG A 217 -17.36 30.94 29.15
C ARG A 217 -16.03 31.32 29.78
N VAL A 218 -14.93 31.34 29.01
CA VAL A 218 -13.58 31.60 29.55
C VAL A 218 -13.16 33.06 29.41
N THR A 219 -13.50 33.73 28.30
CA THR A 219 -13.16 35.14 28.06
C THR A 219 -13.58 36.10 29.18
N PRO A 220 -14.76 35.95 29.82
CA PRO A 220 -15.16 36.83 30.92
C PRO A 220 -14.15 36.85 32.08
N PHE A 221 -13.56 35.70 32.42
CA PHE A 221 -12.59 35.58 33.51
C PHE A 221 -11.28 36.33 33.24
N LEU A 222 -10.95 36.61 31.98
CA LEU A 222 -9.72 37.34 31.62
C LEU A 222 -9.72 38.77 32.18
N LYS A 223 -10.89 39.35 32.45
CA LYS A 223 -11.02 40.69 33.05
C LYS A 223 -10.81 40.69 34.57
N GLU A 224 -10.84 39.53 35.22
CA GLU A 224 -10.69 39.38 36.67
C GLU A 224 -9.22 39.29 37.12
N PHE A 225 -8.27 39.23 36.17
CA PHE A 225 -6.85 39.15 36.47
C PHE A 225 -6.31 40.48 36.99
N LYS A 226 -5.59 40.43 38.12
CA LYS A 226 -4.99 41.60 38.76
C LYS A 226 -3.57 41.91 38.27
N THR A 227 -2.92 40.95 37.62
CA THR A 227 -1.53 41.08 37.15
C THR A 227 -1.44 40.75 35.67
N ASP A 228 -0.59 41.49 34.96
CA ASP A 228 -0.32 41.25 33.54
C ASP A 228 0.34 39.90 33.30
N GLU A 229 1.19 39.45 34.23
CA GLU A 229 1.83 38.14 34.17
C GLU A 229 0.79 37.00 34.23
N GLY A 230 -0.11 37.03 35.21
CA GLY A 230 -1.15 36.03 35.36
C GLY A 230 -2.06 35.99 34.13
N LEU A 231 -2.44 37.16 33.61
CA LEU A 231 -3.22 37.28 32.38
C LEU A 231 -2.49 36.70 31.17
N ARG A 232 -1.20 37.02 31.01
CA ARG A 232 -0.38 36.54 29.90
C ARG A 232 -0.22 35.02 29.92
N VAL A 233 0.11 34.45 31.07
CA VAL A 233 0.24 32.99 31.25
C VAL A 233 -1.08 32.29 30.93
N THR A 234 -2.20 32.80 31.43
CA THR A 234 -3.52 32.23 31.14
C THR A 234 -3.92 32.37 29.67
N LYS A 235 -3.57 33.47 29.01
CA LYS A 235 -3.79 33.60 27.55
C LYS A 235 -2.98 32.55 26.77
N ASN A 236 -1.72 32.32 27.14
CA ASN A 236 -0.88 31.30 26.51
C ASN A 236 -1.45 29.89 26.73
N TYR A 237 -1.94 29.59 27.95
CA TYR A 237 -2.66 28.35 28.25
C TYR A 237 -3.88 28.15 27.34
N ILE A 238 -4.73 29.18 27.20
CA ILE A 238 -5.91 29.13 26.32
C ILE A 238 -5.51 28.88 24.86
N LEU A 239 -4.42 29.50 24.39
CA LEU A 239 -3.92 29.27 23.03
C LEU A 239 -3.41 27.84 22.84
N ALA A 240 -2.71 27.29 23.83
CA ALA A 240 -2.24 25.91 23.79
C ALA A 240 -3.40 24.90 23.76
N ILE A 241 -4.46 25.12 24.56
CA ILE A 241 -5.67 24.31 24.52
C ILE A 241 -6.32 24.41 23.14
N LYS A 242 -6.43 25.61 22.57
CA LYS A 242 -6.96 25.82 21.22
C LYS A 242 -6.16 25.06 20.17
N GLU A 243 -4.84 25.11 20.22
CA GLU A 243 -3.95 24.39 19.29
C GLU A 243 -4.22 22.88 19.32
N VAL A 244 -4.21 22.29 20.51
CA VAL A 244 -4.46 20.85 20.68
C VAL A 244 -5.87 20.47 20.25
N SER A 245 -6.86 21.32 20.56
CA SER A 245 -8.27 21.08 20.23
C SER A 245 -8.58 21.12 18.73
N ARG A 246 -7.65 21.56 17.88
CA ARG A 246 -7.80 21.48 16.40
C ARG A 246 -7.92 20.04 15.90
N TYR A 247 -7.38 19.10 16.68
CA TYR A 247 -7.37 17.68 16.33
C TYR A 247 -8.33 16.92 17.25
N LYS A 248 -9.24 16.12 16.67
CA LYS A 248 -10.13 15.25 17.45
C LYS A 248 -9.36 14.32 18.41
N SER A 249 -8.25 13.75 17.94
CA SER A 249 -7.35 12.94 18.77
C SER A 249 -6.65 13.77 19.84
N GLY A 250 -6.44 15.08 19.61
CA GLY A 250 -5.86 16.00 20.59
C GLY A 250 -6.79 16.23 21.78
N VAL A 251 -8.08 16.46 21.52
CA VAL A 251 -9.12 16.55 22.58
C VAL A 251 -9.20 15.25 23.38
N LYS A 252 -9.25 14.11 22.69
CA LYS A 252 -9.23 12.79 23.33
C LYS A 252 -7.99 12.62 24.22
N LEU A 253 -6.83 13.03 23.72
CA LEU A 253 -5.58 12.93 24.47
C LEU A 253 -5.53 13.87 25.67
N LEU A 254 -6.07 15.10 25.57
CA LEU A 254 -6.22 15.99 26.73
C LEU A 254 -7.02 15.31 27.85
N ASN A 255 -8.16 14.70 27.52
CA ASN A 255 -8.99 14.01 28.50
C ASN A 255 -8.28 12.79 29.10
N ILE A 256 -7.50 12.05 28.31
CA ILE A 256 -6.65 10.96 28.81
C ILE A 256 -5.62 11.50 29.80
N LEU A 257 -4.83 12.50 29.41
CA LEU A 257 -3.74 13.05 30.21
C LEU A 257 -4.22 13.71 31.50
N ARG A 258 -5.39 14.36 31.48
CA ARG A 258 -6.00 15.01 32.66
C ARG A 258 -6.30 14.01 33.78
N ASN A 259 -6.57 12.76 33.44
CA ASN A 259 -6.88 11.69 34.38
C ASN A 259 -5.63 10.94 34.90
N LEU A 260 -4.43 11.27 34.41
CA LEU A 260 -3.18 10.64 34.83
C LEU A 260 -2.50 11.42 35.97
N LYS A 261 -2.23 10.74 37.10
CA LYS A 261 -1.60 11.34 38.28
C LYS A 261 -0.19 11.90 38.00
N SER A 262 0.57 11.27 37.09
CA SER A 262 1.96 11.63 36.76
C SER A 262 2.11 12.17 35.33
N ARG A 263 1.07 12.86 34.82
CA ARG A 263 0.99 13.32 33.42
C ARG A 263 2.22 14.08 32.91
N TYR A 264 2.81 14.97 33.72
CA TYR A 264 3.95 15.79 33.29
C TYR A 264 5.22 14.97 33.05
N SER A 265 5.60 14.11 34.01
CA SER A 265 6.79 13.24 33.86
C SER A 265 6.58 12.17 32.79
N LEU A 266 5.37 11.62 32.68
CA LEU A 266 5.00 10.66 31.64
C LEU A 266 5.13 11.27 30.24
N LEU A 267 4.60 12.49 30.05
CA LEU A 267 4.73 13.22 28.80
C LEU A 267 6.20 13.48 28.48
N LEU A 268 6.93 14.13 29.39
CA LEU A 268 8.30 14.57 29.10
C LEU A 268 9.24 13.43 28.71
N SER A 269 9.19 12.30 29.43
CA SER A 269 10.01 11.12 29.15
C SER A 269 9.64 10.46 27.82
N THR A 270 8.34 10.26 27.57
CA THR A 270 7.84 9.70 26.32
C THR A 270 8.18 10.60 25.12
N PHE A 271 8.10 11.91 25.30
CA PHE A 271 8.44 12.89 24.28
C PHE A 271 9.93 12.94 23.98
N LYS A 272 10.76 12.87 25.00
CA LYS A 272 12.20 12.79 24.83
C LYS A 272 12.56 11.56 23.98
N LEU A 273 12.02 10.39 24.34
CA LEU A 273 12.19 9.18 23.53
C LEU A 273 11.71 9.40 22.10
N ALA A 274 10.51 9.93 21.92
CA ALA A 274 9.96 10.15 20.60
C ALA A 274 10.83 11.10 19.77
N GLN A 275 11.28 12.22 20.33
CA GLN A 275 12.18 13.15 19.64
C GLN A 275 13.52 12.49 19.27
N GLU A 276 14.11 11.69 20.17
CA GLU A 276 15.32 10.93 19.88
C GLU A 276 15.09 9.96 18.72
N VAL A 277 13.97 9.23 18.74
CA VAL A 277 13.55 8.29 17.68
C VAL A 277 13.31 8.99 16.34
N LEU A 278 12.76 10.22 16.34
CA LEU A 278 12.49 11.00 15.14
C LEU A 278 13.74 11.66 14.55
N THR A 279 14.68 12.10 15.40
CA THR A 279 15.83 12.93 14.99
C THR A 279 17.12 12.15 14.80
N GLN A 280 17.24 10.98 15.43
CA GLN A 280 18.43 10.15 15.37
C GLN A 280 18.20 8.92 14.46
N PRO A 281 19.29 8.27 13.97
CA PRO A 281 19.19 7.01 13.23
C PRO A 281 18.58 5.86 14.05
N ILE A 282 18.40 6.04 15.37
CA ILE A 282 17.83 5.07 16.32
C ILE A 282 16.47 4.52 15.85
N GLY A 283 15.60 5.35 15.26
CA GLY A 283 14.27 4.89 14.82
C GLY A 283 14.26 3.78 13.76
N THR A 284 15.40 3.53 13.10
CA THR A 284 15.59 2.47 12.09
C THR A 284 16.44 1.31 12.54
N ASP A 285 17.18 1.47 13.64
CA ASP A 285 17.90 0.38 14.29
C ASP A 285 17.01 -0.21 15.38
N LEU A 286 16.44 -1.38 15.09
CA LEU A 286 15.45 -2.00 15.98
C LEU A 286 16.06 -2.40 17.33
N GLU A 287 17.34 -2.79 17.38
CA GLU A 287 18.00 -3.19 18.63
C GLU A 287 18.19 -1.97 19.54
N VAL A 288 18.67 -0.85 18.97
CA VAL A 288 18.85 0.39 19.71
C VAL A 288 17.50 0.99 20.13
N LEU A 289 16.49 0.91 19.27
CA LEU A 289 15.13 1.35 19.59
C LEU A 289 14.54 0.52 20.74
N GLU A 290 14.67 -0.80 20.70
CA GLU A 290 14.20 -1.69 21.76
C GLU A 290 14.87 -1.35 23.09
N GLN A 291 16.19 -1.16 23.09
CA GLN A 291 16.92 -0.75 24.29
C GLN A 291 16.36 0.57 24.85
N ARG A 292 16.15 1.59 24.00
CA ARG A 292 15.63 2.89 24.44
C ARG A 292 14.20 2.85 24.95
N VAL A 293 13.34 2.03 24.33
CA VAL A 293 11.97 1.83 24.82
C VAL A 293 12.00 1.10 26.16
N SER A 294 12.88 0.12 26.34
CA SER A 294 13.00 -0.63 27.59
C SER A 294 13.39 0.25 28.80
N GLU A 295 14.21 1.29 28.58
CA GLU A 295 14.63 2.24 29.63
C GLU A 295 13.45 3.00 30.26
N ILE A 296 12.34 3.16 29.53
CA ILE A 296 11.15 3.87 29.98
C ILE A 296 9.86 3.04 29.86
N GLU A 297 9.97 1.71 29.85
CA GLU A 297 8.86 0.81 29.53
C GLU A 297 7.64 1.02 30.42
N GLU A 298 7.81 1.20 31.73
CA GLU A 298 6.71 1.44 32.67
C GLU A 298 5.92 2.72 32.32
N THR A 299 6.64 3.75 31.88
CA THR A 299 6.06 5.03 31.47
C THR A 299 5.25 4.86 30.19
N VAL A 300 5.85 4.21 29.19
CA VAL A 300 5.18 3.94 27.90
C VAL A 300 3.98 3.03 28.10
N TYR A 301 4.10 1.98 28.91
CA TYR A 301 3.01 1.07 29.24
C TYR A 301 1.82 1.81 29.86
N THR A 302 2.08 2.70 30.82
CA THR A 302 1.05 3.50 31.49
C THR A 302 0.31 4.39 30.50
N LEU A 303 1.05 5.10 29.63
CA LEU A 303 0.46 5.99 28.63
C LEU A 303 -0.32 5.21 27.57
N CYS A 304 0.25 4.14 27.02
CA CYS A 304 -0.38 3.28 26.03
C CYS A 304 -1.66 2.63 26.58
N SER A 305 -1.65 2.19 27.84
CA SER A 305 -2.83 1.67 28.54
C SER A 305 -3.94 2.74 28.59
N ALA A 306 -3.57 3.97 28.97
CA ALA A 306 -4.51 5.09 29.04
C ALA A 306 -5.04 5.51 27.65
N MET A 307 -4.25 5.35 26.60
CA MET A 307 -4.66 5.54 25.20
C MET A 307 -5.58 4.42 24.66
N GLY A 308 -5.77 3.35 25.42
CA GLY A 308 -6.61 2.21 25.06
C GLY A 308 -5.88 1.18 24.18
N MET A 309 -4.56 1.10 24.27
CA MET A 309 -3.80 0.05 23.59
C MET A 309 -4.23 -1.34 24.14
N PRO A 310 -4.57 -2.31 23.28
CA PRO A 310 -4.99 -3.64 23.72
C PRO A 310 -3.92 -4.33 24.58
N ARG A 311 -4.32 -5.07 25.62
CA ARG A 311 -3.40 -5.74 26.55
C ARG A 311 -2.40 -6.68 25.87
N ASN A 312 -2.81 -7.37 24.81
CA ASN A 312 -1.93 -8.27 24.04
C ASN A 312 -0.90 -7.53 23.18
N GLN A 313 -1.07 -6.22 22.98
CA GLN A 313 -0.13 -5.36 22.27
C GLN A 313 0.60 -4.39 23.22
N ASN A 314 0.10 -4.15 24.42
CA ASN A 314 0.70 -3.24 25.39
C ASN A 314 1.87 -3.92 26.13
N ASN A 315 2.94 -4.20 25.38
CA ASN A 315 4.21 -4.78 25.82
C ASN A 315 5.36 -4.13 25.03
N LEU A 316 6.61 -4.38 25.44
CA LEU A 316 7.81 -3.84 24.79
C LEU A 316 7.76 -3.92 23.26
N LEU A 317 7.43 -5.10 22.70
CA LEU A 317 7.36 -5.29 21.25
C LEU A 317 6.32 -4.39 20.59
N GLY A 318 5.13 -4.24 21.18
CA GLY A 318 4.11 -3.35 20.65
C GLY A 318 4.48 -1.88 20.78
N HIS A 319 5.19 -1.48 21.84
CA HIS A 319 5.72 -0.14 22.01
C HIS A 319 6.77 0.18 20.95
N VAL A 320 7.73 -0.73 20.73
CA VAL A 320 8.75 -0.62 19.68
C VAL A 320 8.10 -0.48 18.30
N LYS A 321 7.05 -1.26 17.99
CA LYS A 321 6.30 -1.11 16.73
C LYS A 321 5.70 0.28 16.55
N VAL A 322 5.11 0.84 17.60
CA VAL A 322 4.53 2.20 17.55
C VAL A 322 5.63 3.23 17.27
N PHE A 323 6.72 3.23 18.05
CA PHE A 323 7.81 4.19 17.87
C PHE A 323 8.55 4.03 16.54
N HIS A 324 8.77 2.78 16.09
CA HIS A 324 9.37 2.49 14.79
C HIS A 324 8.50 3.06 13.66
N PHE A 325 7.19 2.83 13.71
CA PHE A 325 6.29 3.41 12.72
C PHE A 325 6.29 4.94 12.75
N LEU A 326 6.32 5.57 13.94
CA LEU A 326 6.39 7.02 14.07
C LEU A 326 7.68 7.59 13.44
N ALA A 327 8.83 6.94 13.64
CA ALA A 327 10.09 7.30 13.00
C ALA A 327 9.99 7.24 11.47
N LEU A 328 9.51 6.10 10.96
CA LEU A 328 9.34 5.88 9.54
C LEU A 328 8.38 6.91 8.92
N ASN A 329 7.25 7.18 9.58
CA ASN A 329 6.27 8.15 9.13
C ASN A 329 6.81 9.57 9.11
N TYR A 330 7.60 9.96 10.11
CA TYR A 330 8.23 11.28 10.15
C TYR A 330 9.24 11.46 9.01
N ARG A 331 10.13 10.49 8.79
CA ARG A 331 11.15 10.54 7.71
C ARG A 331 10.53 10.52 6.33
N ASN A 332 9.41 9.81 6.16
CA ASN A 332 8.74 9.61 4.88
C ASN A 332 7.45 10.44 4.71
N LYS A 333 7.23 11.46 5.57
CA LYS A 333 5.99 12.26 5.60
C LYS A 333 5.61 12.86 4.24
N ASN A 334 6.60 13.26 3.45
CA ASN A 334 6.40 13.82 2.12
C ASN A 334 6.34 12.76 1.00
N ALA A 335 6.90 11.56 1.24
CA ALA A 335 7.00 10.51 0.25
C ALA A 335 5.65 9.79 0.00
N GLY A 336 4.74 9.79 0.98
CA GLY A 336 3.44 9.11 0.86
C GLY A 336 2.52 9.66 -0.24
N ALA A 337 2.43 10.99 -0.37
CA ALA A 337 1.60 11.62 -1.42
C ALA A 337 2.14 11.32 -2.82
N GLU A 338 3.45 11.35 -2.95
CA GLU A 338 4.16 11.12 -4.20
C GLU A 338 4.12 9.63 -4.60
N PHE A 339 4.18 8.73 -3.62
CA PHE A 339 3.99 7.30 -3.88
C PHE A 339 2.56 6.95 -4.28
N LYS A 340 1.56 7.62 -3.69
CA LYS A 340 0.17 7.50 -4.14
C LYS A 340 0.02 7.94 -5.61
N ALA A 341 0.75 8.98 -6.03
CA ALA A 341 0.79 9.39 -7.42
C ALA A 341 1.45 8.31 -8.30
N LEU A 342 2.57 7.72 -7.87
CA LEU A 342 3.21 6.59 -8.55
C LEU A 342 2.25 5.40 -8.73
N LEU A 343 1.55 4.97 -7.67
CA LEU A 343 0.57 3.89 -7.75
C LEU A 343 -0.58 4.24 -8.70
N GLY A 344 -1.04 5.50 -8.69
CA GLY A 344 -2.03 5.98 -9.64
C GLY A 344 -1.55 5.90 -11.10
N ASP A 345 -0.28 6.20 -11.34
CA ASP A 345 0.32 6.10 -12.66
C ASP A 345 0.60 4.66 -13.09
N LEU A 346 0.93 3.77 -12.17
CA LEU A 346 1.02 2.33 -12.42
C LEU A 346 -0.33 1.71 -12.78
N ARG A 347 -1.44 2.17 -12.18
CA ARG A 347 -2.79 1.74 -12.60
C ARG A 347 -3.13 2.17 -14.03
N LYS A 348 -2.71 3.37 -14.44
CA LYS A 348 -2.87 3.81 -15.83
C LYS A 348 -2.02 2.97 -16.77
N TRP A 349 -0.82 2.60 -16.35
CA TRP A 349 0.03 1.66 -17.09
C TRP A 349 -0.66 0.30 -17.25
N GLU A 350 -1.26 -0.25 -16.18
CA GLU A 350 -2.01 -1.51 -16.19
C GLU A 350 -3.16 -1.49 -17.20
N GLN A 351 -3.90 -0.38 -17.26
CA GLN A 351 -4.99 -0.21 -18.24
C GLN A 351 -4.49 -0.27 -19.68
N ILE A 352 -3.42 0.46 -20.01
CA ILE A 352 -2.83 0.48 -21.36
C ILE A 352 -2.28 -0.91 -21.72
N ALA A 353 -1.59 -1.56 -20.78
CA ALA A 353 -1.06 -2.92 -20.96
C ALA A 353 -2.20 -3.94 -21.17
N GLY A 354 -3.31 -3.81 -20.46
CA GLY A 354 -4.50 -4.65 -20.65
C GLY A 354 -5.14 -4.49 -22.03
N GLU A 355 -5.22 -3.26 -22.56
CA GLU A 355 -5.67 -3.02 -23.93
C GLU A 355 -4.72 -3.64 -24.97
N LEU A 356 -3.41 -3.50 -24.78
CA LEU A 356 -2.41 -4.13 -25.66
C LEU A 356 -2.51 -5.65 -25.61
N GLN A 357 -2.70 -6.22 -24.42
CA GLN A 357 -2.88 -7.66 -24.25
C GLN A 357 -4.16 -8.14 -24.95
N THR A 358 -5.26 -7.40 -24.84
CA THR A 358 -6.51 -7.71 -25.55
C THR A 358 -6.31 -7.78 -27.07
N ILE A 359 -5.48 -6.88 -27.64
CA ILE A 359 -5.14 -6.92 -29.06
C ILE A 359 -4.29 -8.16 -29.38
N LYS A 360 -3.29 -8.51 -28.55
CA LYS A 360 -2.50 -9.73 -28.73
C LYS A 360 -3.36 -11.00 -28.65
N ASP A 361 -4.33 -11.03 -27.74
CA ASP A 361 -5.23 -12.17 -27.54
C ASP A 361 -6.25 -12.30 -28.70
N THR A 362 -6.65 -11.18 -29.30
CA THR A 362 -7.51 -11.16 -30.49
C THR A 362 -6.78 -11.68 -31.73
N TYR A 363 -5.46 -11.48 -31.79
CA TYR A 363 -4.60 -11.85 -32.92
C TYR A 363 -3.44 -12.73 -32.46
N PRO A 364 -3.70 -13.99 -32.08
CA PRO A 364 -2.65 -14.87 -31.57
C PRO A 364 -1.66 -15.26 -32.68
N PRO A 365 -0.35 -15.42 -32.35
CA PRO A 365 0.68 -15.77 -33.33
C PRO A 365 0.45 -17.11 -34.04
N ASN A 366 -0.38 -18.00 -33.48
CA ASN A 366 -0.73 -19.28 -34.09
C ASN A 366 -1.66 -19.11 -35.30
N ASP A 367 -2.55 -18.12 -35.25
CA ASP A 367 -3.61 -17.91 -36.24
C ASP A 367 -3.34 -16.71 -37.15
N TYR A 368 -2.46 -15.78 -36.75
CA TYR A 368 -2.16 -14.55 -37.49
C TYR A 368 -0.65 -14.38 -37.77
N ASP A 369 -0.35 -13.68 -38.87
CA ASP A 369 0.99 -13.16 -39.12
C ASP A 369 1.15 -11.85 -38.33
N VAL A 370 1.86 -11.93 -37.20
CA VAL A 370 1.99 -10.84 -36.22
C VAL A 370 3.38 -10.20 -36.29
N PRO A 371 3.48 -8.86 -36.16
CA PRO A 371 4.79 -8.20 -36.11
C PRO A 371 5.61 -8.59 -34.87
N ASP A 372 6.94 -8.53 -34.95
CA ASP A 372 7.82 -8.95 -33.85
C ASP A 372 7.62 -8.17 -32.53
N ILE A 373 7.09 -6.94 -32.59
CA ILE A 373 6.74 -6.16 -31.40
C ILE A 373 5.65 -6.84 -30.53
N PHE A 374 4.86 -7.76 -31.10
CA PHE A 374 3.89 -8.56 -30.33
C PHE A 374 4.57 -9.59 -29.43
N LYS A 375 5.82 -9.98 -29.75
CA LYS A 375 6.62 -10.93 -28.98
C LYS A 375 7.43 -10.25 -27.87
N GLN A 376 7.51 -8.92 -27.87
CA GLN A 376 8.24 -8.16 -26.87
C GLN A 376 7.45 -8.03 -25.56
N ASP A 377 8.18 -8.06 -24.45
CA ASP A 377 7.64 -7.72 -23.13
C ASP A 377 7.21 -6.26 -23.07
N PHE A 378 6.16 -5.99 -22.31
CA PHE A 378 5.64 -4.64 -22.14
C PHE A 378 6.67 -3.71 -21.48
N PRO A 379 6.95 -2.53 -22.07
CA PRO A 379 7.81 -1.52 -21.46
C PRO A 379 7.35 -1.20 -20.04
N GLY A 380 8.26 -1.28 -19.06
CA GLY A 380 7.95 -1.00 -17.65
C GLY A 380 7.35 -2.17 -16.85
N LEU A 381 7.22 -3.37 -17.44
CA LEU A 381 6.72 -4.57 -16.76
C LEU A 381 7.47 -4.91 -15.44
N PRO A 382 8.81 -4.87 -15.37
CA PRO A 382 9.52 -5.16 -14.10
C PRO A 382 9.16 -4.18 -12.98
N LEU A 383 8.93 -2.91 -13.34
CA LEU A 383 8.54 -1.87 -12.40
C LEU A 383 7.11 -2.06 -11.91
N TYR A 384 6.20 -2.45 -12.81
CA TYR A 384 4.85 -2.85 -12.44
C TYR A 384 4.86 -4.03 -11.47
N GLN A 385 5.58 -5.10 -11.78
CA GLN A 385 5.69 -6.29 -10.92
C GLN A 385 6.25 -5.94 -9.53
N LYS A 386 7.27 -5.07 -9.45
CA LYS A 386 7.85 -4.59 -8.17
C LYS A 386 6.79 -3.98 -7.24
N TYR A 387 5.80 -3.27 -7.80
CA TYR A 387 4.78 -2.56 -7.04
C TYR A 387 3.39 -3.20 -7.09
N GLN A 388 3.21 -4.30 -7.82
CA GLN A 388 1.91 -4.95 -8.05
C GLN A 388 1.19 -5.28 -6.74
N ARG A 389 1.93 -5.78 -5.75
CA ARG A 389 1.41 -6.06 -4.39
C ARG A 389 0.74 -4.87 -3.71
N PHE A 390 1.10 -3.65 -4.11
CA PHE A 390 0.54 -2.42 -3.55
C PHE A 390 -0.66 -1.88 -4.36
N LEU A 391 -0.85 -2.31 -5.60
CA LEU A 391 -1.96 -1.87 -6.46
C LEU A 391 -3.28 -2.56 -6.09
N ASN A 392 -3.17 -3.83 -5.67
CA ASN A 392 -4.28 -4.73 -5.33
C ASN A 392 -4.87 -4.52 -3.93
N ILE A 393 -4.33 -3.56 -3.17
CA ILE A 393 -4.91 -3.14 -1.90
C ILE A 393 -6.13 -2.27 -2.24
N ARG A 394 -7.23 -2.92 -2.66
CA ARG A 394 -8.53 -2.27 -2.75
C ARG A 394 -9.15 -2.23 -1.36
N LYS A 395 -9.72 -1.07 -1.06
CA LYS A 395 -10.64 -0.78 0.04
C LYS A 395 -11.58 -1.98 0.25
N ALA A 396 -11.43 -2.67 1.38
CA ALA A 396 -12.55 -3.34 2.02
C ALA A 396 -13.35 -2.29 2.80
#